data_AF-A0A6V0A1W0-F1
#
_entry.id   AF-A0A6V0A1W0-F1
#
_cell.length_a   1.000
_cell.length_b   1.000
_cell.length_c   1.000
_cell.angle_alpha   90.00
_cell.angle_beta   90.00
_cell.angle_gamma   90.00
#
_symmetry.space_group_name_H-M   'P 1'
#
loop_
_entity.id
_entity.type
_entity.pdbx_description
1 polymer ?
#
loop_
_entity_poly.entity_id
_entity_poly.type
_entity_poly.pdbx_seq_one_letter_code
_entity_poly.pdbx_strand_id
1 'polypeptide(L)'
;MIALSTALCCFAAVLYWTCSAISIVIGVQKSSTWSSGNKEAYLELLPDNIMNEWVTKENMKGLELASGILNGFFWVVFCLPIIEMAWILSRNGTRSLGLNVGIAIFALAGTWTKWFSNIFWNGMYLSFLMMASHFNLENWMVSLQDAQYQLESEDGVGWRALEMNYTAFKGLVWIVNAVEWVFLAGVFTLTFLSVIKWRIHDQTTFGAKWNALGLFIGLISAVNFAAEIIGVEGFRVAWIFVLLYASLTRLILIPLWIIILGFQLPNATSKQFDSGIVGELELSEDHQDGRPSPFTIDDDDDEAEGDIQNSPTSPPPEAFSPTASPSAETPKS
;
A
#
# COMPACT_ATOMS: atom_id res chain seq x y z
N MET A 1 18.95 15.58 -11.72
CA MET A 1 17.75 15.16 -10.96
C MET A 1 16.71 14.52 -11.88
N ILE A 2 16.25 15.22 -12.92
CA ILE A 2 15.28 14.74 -13.93
C ILE A 2 15.52 13.30 -14.43
N ALA A 3 16.73 12.99 -14.92
CA ALA A 3 17.03 11.65 -15.46
C ALA A 3 16.99 10.54 -14.39
N LEU A 4 17.21 10.88 -13.12
CA LEU A 4 17.20 9.92 -12.01
C LEU A 4 15.77 9.49 -11.70
N SER A 5 14.81 10.41 -11.66
CA SER A 5 13.41 10.12 -11.33
C SER A 5 12.77 9.17 -12.35
N THR A 6 12.99 9.41 -13.64
CA THR A 6 12.53 8.50 -14.71
C THR A 6 13.18 7.12 -14.59
N ALA A 7 14.50 7.06 -14.35
CA ALA A 7 15.21 5.79 -14.18
C ALA A 7 14.69 5.00 -12.96
N LEU A 8 14.43 5.68 -11.84
CA LEU A 8 13.85 5.06 -10.63
C LEU A 8 12.45 4.51 -10.89
N CYS A 9 11.58 5.25 -11.59
CA CYS A 9 10.26 4.76 -11.98
C CYS A 9 10.34 3.54 -12.91
N CYS A 10 11.18 3.58 -13.94
CA CYS A 10 11.37 2.43 -14.83
C CYS A 10 11.92 1.21 -14.09
N PHE A 11 12.90 1.42 -13.20
CA PHE A 11 13.46 0.34 -12.39
C PHE A 11 12.42 -0.24 -11.43
N ALA A 12 11.62 0.59 -10.74
CA ALA A 12 10.51 0.15 -9.90
C ALA A 12 9.49 -0.68 -10.71
N ALA A 13 9.12 -0.22 -11.91
CA ALA A 13 8.17 -0.93 -12.76
C ALA A 13 8.70 -2.32 -13.18
N VAL A 14 9.99 -2.42 -13.56
CA VAL A 14 10.64 -3.69 -13.91
C VAL A 14 10.71 -4.63 -12.71
N LEU A 15 11.10 -4.13 -11.54
CA LEU A 15 11.13 -4.92 -10.30
C LEU A 15 9.74 -5.46 -9.96
N TYR A 16 8.72 -4.60 -9.99
CA TYR A 16 7.34 -4.98 -9.68
C TYR A 16 6.78 -6.00 -10.65
N TRP A 17 7.03 -5.79 -11.94
CA TRP A 17 6.60 -6.72 -12.98
C TRP A 17 7.26 -8.09 -12.79
N THR A 18 8.57 -8.11 -12.55
CA THR A 18 9.34 -9.35 -12.39
C THR A 18 8.89 -10.13 -11.16
N CYS A 19 8.77 -9.49 -9.99
CA CYS A 19 8.34 -10.18 -8.78
C CYS A 19 6.88 -10.66 -8.88
N SER A 20 6.02 -9.89 -9.55
CA SER A 20 4.63 -10.28 -9.79
C SER A 20 4.52 -11.46 -10.74
N ALA A 21 5.32 -11.49 -11.81
CA ALA A 21 5.37 -12.61 -12.74
C ALA A 21 5.81 -13.91 -12.03
N ILE A 22 6.88 -13.85 -11.22
CA ILE A 22 7.34 -15.01 -10.43
C ILE A 22 6.25 -15.45 -9.45
N SER A 23 5.63 -14.51 -8.72
CA SER A 23 4.54 -14.82 -7.77
C SER A 23 3.35 -15.49 -8.43
N ILE A 24 2.96 -15.07 -9.63
CA ILE A 24 1.87 -15.68 -10.40
C ILE A 24 2.26 -17.10 -10.84
N VAL A 25 3.48 -17.30 -11.34
CA VAL A 25 3.96 -18.65 -11.70
C VAL A 25 3.93 -19.60 -10.51
N ILE A 26 4.43 -19.17 -9.35
CA ILE A 26 4.36 -19.95 -8.10
C ILE A 26 2.91 -20.24 -7.73
N GLY A 27 2.02 -19.24 -7.81
CA GLY A 27 0.59 -19.41 -7.51
C GLY A 27 -0.10 -20.42 -8.43
N VAL A 28 0.21 -20.40 -9.73
CA VAL A 28 -0.31 -21.37 -10.71
C VAL A 28 0.23 -22.76 -10.44
N GLN A 29 1.53 -22.90 -10.17
CA GLN A 29 2.14 -24.20 -9.83
C GLN A 29 1.51 -24.78 -8.56
N LYS A 30 1.42 -24.00 -7.47
CA LYS A 30 0.75 -24.43 -6.23
C LYS A 30 -0.70 -24.81 -6.47
N SER A 31 -1.44 -24.03 -7.25
CA SER A 31 -2.83 -24.35 -7.58
C SER A 31 -2.96 -25.63 -8.40
N SER A 32 -2.01 -25.91 -9.29
CA SER A 32 -1.96 -27.14 -10.08
C SER A 32 -1.71 -28.35 -9.17
N THR A 33 -0.65 -28.30 -8.35
CA THR A 33 -0.31 -29.37 -7.40
C THR A 33 -1.47 -29.65 -6.44
N TRP A 34 -2.09 -28.59 -5.91
CA TRP A 34 -3.25 -28.68 -5.04
C TRP A 34 -4.48 -29.29 -5.72
N SER A 35 -4.65 -29.08 -7.03
CA SER A 35 -5.76 -29.66 -7.78
C SER A 35 -5.58 -31.15 -8.07
N SER A 36 -4.34 -31.64 -8.18
CA SER A 36 -4.02 -33.05 -8.41
C SER A 36 -3.88 -33.88 -7.14
N GLY A 37 -3.61 -33.24 -5.99
CA GLY A 37 -3.40 -33.92 -4.71
C GLY A 37 -4.68 -34.36 -4.00
N ASN A 38 -4.56 -35.34 -3.09
CA ASN A 38 -5.63 -35.73 -2.17
C ASN A 38 -5.79 -34.67 -1.08
N LYS A 39 -6.72 -33.73 -1.29
CA LYS A 39 -6.97 -32.59 -0.39
C LYS A 39 -7.47 -33.03 0.98
N GLU A 40 -8.30 -34.06 1.02
CA GLU A 40 -8.89 -34.57 2.26
C GLU A 40 -7.78 -35.11 3.16
N ALA A 41 -6.88 -35.92 2.61
CA ALA A 41 -5.71 -36.42 3.32
C ALA A 41 -4.78 -35.32 3.87
N TYR A 42 -4.62 -34.20 3.15
CA TYR A 42 -3.84 -33.07 3.65
C TYR A 42 -4.58 -32.30 4.76
N LEU A 43 -5.90 -32.12 4.64
CA LEU A 43 -6.72 -31.47 5.69
C LEU A 43 -6.80 -32.32 6.97
N GLU A 44 -6.73 -33.64 6.83
CA GLU A 44 -6.59 -34.59 7.95
C GLU A 44 -5.17 -34.63 8.54
N LEU A 45 -4.26 -33.82 7.98
CA LEU A 45 -2.86 -33.73 8.40
C LEU A 45 -2.16 -35.10 8.37
N LEU A 46 -2.37 -35.88 7.31
CA LEU A 46 -1.64 -37.13 7.11
C LEU A 46 -0.15 -36.84 6.81
N PRO A 47 0.79 -37.46 7.55
CA PRO A 47 2.23 -37.15 7.44
C PRO A 47 2.80 -37.28 6.03
N ASP A 48 2.44 -38.34 5.29
CA ASP A 48 2.95 -38.58 3.93
C ASP A 48 2.62 -37.44 2.96
N ASN A 49 1.40 -36.91 3.05
CA ASN A 49 0.96 -35.80 2.22
C ASN A 49 1.68 -34.50 2.60
N ILE A 50 1.90 -34.28 3.90
CA ILE A 50 2.67 -33.14 4.40
C ILE A 50 4.11 -33.21 3.89
N MET A 51 4.76 -34.37 4.03
CA MET A 51 6.14 -34.57 3.58
C MET A 51 6.29 -34.31 2.07
N ASN A 52 5.40 -34.84 1.24
CA ASN A 52 5.39 -34.59 -0.20
C ASN A 52 5.24 -33.10 -0.55
N GLU A 53 4.41 -32.37 0.21
CA GLU A 53 4.25 -30.94 0.06
C GLU A 53 5.52 -30.18 0.48
N TRP A 54 6.21 -30.60 1.55
CA TRP A 54 7.48 -30.00 1.97
C TRP A 54 8.61 -30.22 0.97
N VAL A 55 8.69 -31.39 0.33
CA VAL A 55 9.62 -31.64 -0.79
C VAL A 55 9.32 -30.68 -1.95
N THR A 56 8.04 -30.46 -2.24
CA THR A 56 7.60 -29.52 -3.28
C THR A 56 7.97 -28.07 -2.94
N LYS A 57 7.78 -27.66 -1.67
CA LYS A 57 8.22 -26.35 -1.15
C LYS A 57 9.74 -26.21 -1.28
N GLU A 58 10.50 -27.24 -0.90
CA GLU A 58 11.96 -27.20 -1.01
C GLU A 58 12.44 -26.99 -2.45
N ASN A 59 11.80 -27.64 -3.42
CA ASN A 59 12.12 -27.47 -4.84
C ASN A 59 11.82 -26.05 -5.35
N MET A 60 10.85 -25.35 -4.75
CA MET A 60 10.47 -23.99 -5.13
C MET A 60 11.15 -22.89 -4.29
N LYS A 61 11.98 -23.24 -3.31
CA LYS A 61 12.53 -22.29 -2.32
C LYS A 61 13.21 -21.09 -2.94
N GLY A 62 13.99 -21.29 -4.00
CA GLY A 62 14.72 -20.21 -4.67
C GLY A 62 13.80 -19.17 -5.30
N LEU A 63 12.70 -19.61 -5.92
CA LEU A 63 11.72 -18.72 -6.55
C LEU A 63 10.93 -17.94 -5.50
N GLU A 64 10.51 -18.58 -4.42
CA GLU A 64 9.77 -17.93 -3.33
C GLU A 64 10.61 -16.83 -2.66
N LEU A 65 11.86 -17.16 -2.31
CA LEU A 65 12.78 -16.20 -1.68
C LEU A 65 13.11 -15.03 -2.61
N ALA A 66 13.43 -15.32 -3.88
CA ALA A 66 13.72 -14.29 -4.87
C ALA A 66 12.53 -13.35 -5.07
N SER A 67 11.32 -13.89 -5.18
CA SER A 67 10.10 -13.09 -5.32
C SER A 67 9.87 -12.18 -4.11
N GLY A 68 10.03 -12.70 -2.88
CA GLY A 68 9.89 -11.92 -1.66
C GLY A 68 10.92 -10.79 -1.56
N ILE A 69 12.19 -11.06 -1.88
CA ILE A 69 13.27 -10.07 -1.87
C ILE A 69 13.04 -8.98 -2.91
N LEU A 70 12.75 -9.37 -4.16
CA LEU A 70 12.48 -8.41 -5.25
C LEU A 70 11.27 -7.53 -4.94
N ASN A 71 10.22 -8.10 -4.35
CA ASN A 71 9.04 -7.35 -3.95
C ASN A 71 9.36 -6.35 -2.82
N GLY A 72 10.18 -6.75 -1.84
CA GLY A 72 10.70 -5.83 -0.83
C GLY A 72 11.46 -4.65 -1.46
N PHE A 73 12.40 -4.94 -2.37
CA PHE A 73 13.18 -3.90 -3.04
C PHE A 73 12.32 -2.98 -3.90
N PHE A 74 11.33 -3.53 -4.59
CA PHE A 74 10.36 -2.74 -5.34
C PHE A 74 9.75 -1.65 -4.45
N TRP A 75 9.25 -1.99 -3.26
CA TRP A 75 8.60 -1.02 -2.39
C TRP A 75 9.54 0.09 -1.94
N VAL A 76 10.78 -0.24 -1.61
CA VAL A 76 11.81 0.74 -1.26
C VAL A 76 12.07 1.70 -2.42
N VAL A 77 12.24 1.18 -3.64
CA VAL A 77 12.48 1.99 -4.84
C VAL A 77 11.25 2.80 -5.22
N PHE A 78 10.04 2.23 -5.13
CA PHE A 78 8.76 2.85 -5.45
C PHE A 78 8.41 4.00 -4.50
N CYS A 79 8.82 3.92 -3.25
CA CYS A 79 8.60 4.99 -2.27
C CYS A 79 9.23 6.32 -2.72
N LEU A 80 10.42 6.28 -3.33
CA LEU A 80 11.18 7.47 -3.74
C LEU A 80 10.42 8.37 -4.73
N PRO A 81 9.98 7.89 -5.92
CA PRO A 81 9.24 8.72 -6.87
C PRO A 81 7.87 9.15 -6.33
N ILE A 82 7.27 8.40 -5.40
CA ILE A 82 6.00 8.81 -4.76
C ILE A 82 6.22 9.99 -3.81
N ILE A 83 7.30 9.98 -3.02
CA ILE A 83 7.66 11.11 -2.16
C ILE A 83 8.04 12.32 -3.02
N GLU A 84 8.80 12.13 -4.09
CA GLU A 84 9.13 13.20 -5.04
C GLU A 84 7.86 13.81 -5.67
N MET A 85 6.92 12.96 -6.10
CA MET A 85 5.62 13.40 -6.61
C MET A 85 4.86 14.21 -5.56
N ALA A 86 4.79 13.73 -4.31
CA ALA A 86 4.10 14.42 -3.22
C ALA A 86 4.74 15.78 -2.92
N TRP A 87 6.07 15.85 -2.95
CA TRP A 87 6.83 17.08 -2.79
C TRP A 87 6.49 18.09 -3.90
N ILE A 88 6.51 17.66 -5.17
CA ILE A 88 6.13 18.49 -6.32
C ILE A 88 4.67 18.95 -6.16
N LEU A 89 3.73 18.05 -5.87
CA LEU A 89 2.31 18.40 -5.70
C LEU A 89 2.08 19.40 -4.55
N SER A 90 2.98 19.45 -3.57
CA SER A 90 2.93 20.44 -2.48
C SER A 90 3.45 21.84 -2.85
N ARG A 91 3.98 22.03 -4.07
CA ARG A 91 4.71 23.24 -4.48
C ARG A 91 5.81 23.59 -3.47
N ASN A 92 6.70 22.65 -3.21
CA ASN A 92 7.78 22.79 -2.22
C ASN A 92 7.25 23.14 -0.81
N GLY A 93 6.14 22.53 -0.40
CA GLY A 93 5.56 22.68 0.94
C GLY A 93 4.58 23.86 1.13
N THR A 94 4.32 24.65 0.10
CA THR A 94 3.48 25.86 0.23
C THR A 94 1.97 25.58 0.16
N ARG A 95 1.52 24.46 -0.42
CA ARG A 95 0.09 24.17 -0.62
C ARG A 95 -0.30 22.73 -0.27
N SER A 96 -1.49 22.59 0.31
CA SER A 96 -2.12 21.30 0.63
C SER A 96 -1.20 20.34 1.39
N LEU A 97 -0.41 20.87 2.33
CA LEU A 97 0.63 20.13 3.05
C LEU A 97 0.11 18.82 3.64
N GLY A 98 -1.07 18.85 4.29
CA GLY A 98 -1.66 17.66 4.91
C GLY A 98 -1.92 16.50 3.94
N LEU A 99 -2.38 16.78 2.71
CA LEU A 99 -2.62 15.72 1.71
C LEU A 99 -1.29 15.09 1.27
N ASN A 100 -0.29 15.93 0.97
CA ASN A 100 1.00 15.47 0.43
C ASN A 100 1.84 14.77 1.51
N VAL A 101 1.82 15.26 2.74
CA VAL A 101 2.40 14.57 3.91
C VAL A 101 1.70 13.24 4.13
N GLY A 102 0.37 13.20 3.99
CA GLY A 102 -0.39 11.94 4.01
C GLY A 102 0.11 10.93 2.99
N ILE A 103 0.29 11.33 1.72
CA ILE A 103 0.83 10.45 0.66
C ILE A 103 2.19 9.88 1.08
N ALA A 104 3.10 10.72 1.58
CA ALA A 104 4.43 10.29 2.02
C ALA A 104 4.36 9.31 3.20
N ILE A 105 3.52 9.57 4.20
CA ILE A 105 3.32 8.69 5.36
C ILE A 105 2.78 7.32 4.90
N PHE A 106 1.75 7.30 4.06
CA PHE A 106 1.18 6.06 3.53
C PHE A 106 2.20 5.27 2.71
N ALA A 107 2.99 5.94 1.87
CA ALA A 107 4.03 5.30 1.07
C ALA A 107 5.14 4.71 1.94
N LEU A 108 5.61 5.45 2.96
CA LEU A 108 6.62 4.97 3.90
C LEU A 108 6.08 3.80 4.75
N ALA A 109 4.88 3.93 5.31
CA ALA A 109 4.26 2.88 6.11
C ALA A 109 4.08 1.60 5.30
N GLY A 110 3.56 1.69 4.07
CA GLY A 110 3.44 0.54 3.16
C GLY A 110 4.78 -0.09 2.84
N THR A 111 5.79 0.72 2.59
CA THR A 111 7.16 0.24 2.33
C THR A 111 7.75 -0.51 3.51
N TRP A 112 7.64 0.05 4.72
CA TRP A 112 8.15 -0.57 5.94
C TRP A 112 7.41 -1.87 6.25
N THR A 113 6.08 -1.85 6.22
CA THR A 113 5.25 -3.04 6.44
C THR A 113 5.62 -4.15 5.47
N LYS A 114 5.78 -3.82 4.18
CA LYS A 114 6.09 -4.83 3.18
C LYS A 114 7.52 -5.36 3.24
N TRP A 115 8.48 -4.49 3.52
CA TRP A 115 9.87 -4.87 3.70
C TRP A 115 10.02 -5.84 4.88
N PHE A 116 9.44 -5.49 6.05
CA PHE A 116 9.48 -6.36 7.22
C PHE A 116 8.71 -7.66 6.98
N SER A 117 7.51 -7.62 6.40
CA SER A 117 6.73 -8.85 6.18
C SER A 117 7.47 -9.83 5.26
N ASN A 118 8.16 -9.35 4.22
CA ASN A 118 8.96 -10.20 3.34
C ASN A 118 10.21 -10.77 4.05
N ILE A 119 10.91 -9.97 4.87
CA ILE A 119 12.06 -10.47 5.66
C ILE A 119 11.61 -11.53 6.66
N PHE A 120 10.54 -11.26 7.41
CA PHE A 120 9.99 -12.21 8.38
C PHE A 120 9.52 -13.49 7.69
N TRP A 121 8.77 -13.37 6.58
CA TRP A 121 8.33 -14.53 5.80
C TRP A 121 9.50 -15.37 5.32
N ASN A 122 10.53 -14.75 4.72
CA ASN A 122 11.69 -15.47 4.21
C ASN A 122 12.47 -16.17 5.33
N GLY A 123 12.67 -15.50 6.47
CA GLY A 123 13.36 -16.08 7.62
C GLY A 123 12.60 -17.27 8.22
N MET A 124 11.28 -17.13 8.39
CA MET A 124 10.43 -18.21 8.88
C MET A 124 10.38 -19.37 7.88
N TYR A 125 10.20 -19.09 6.60
CA TYR A 125 10.15 -20.10 5.54
C TYR A 125 11.44 -20.92 5.48
N LEU A 126 12.61 -20.26 5.54
CA LEU A 126 13.90 -20.94 5.63
C LEU A 126 14.04 -21.78 6.91
N SER A 127 13.58 -21.25 8.05
CA SER A 127 13.63 -21.97 9.33
C SER A 127 12.78 -23.26 9.26
N PHE A 128 11.59 -23.19 8.68
CA PHE A 128 10.74 -24.37 8.49
C PHE A 128 11.34 -25.38 7.51
N LEU A 129 11.97 -24.93 6.41
CA LEU A 129 12.69 -25.82 5.49
C LEU A 129 13.87 -26.52 6.19
N MET A 130 14.60 -25.82 7.06
CA MET A 130 15.67 -26.43 7.87
C MET A 130 15.09 -27.44 8.86
N MET A 131 13.96 -27.14 9.50
CA MET A 131 13.27 -28.10 10.37
C MET A 131 12.84 -29.36 9.59
N ALA A 132 12.25 -29.19 8.42
CA ALA A 132 11.82 -30.30 7.55
C ALA A 132 12.96 -31.19 7.07
N SER A 133 14.14 -30.63 6.82
CA SER A 133 15.28 -31.36 6.23
C SER A 133 16.27 -31.90 7.25
N HIS A 134 16.38 -31.31 8.45
CA HIS A 134 17.41 -31.66 9.42
C HIS A 134 16.89 -32.27 10.72
N PHE A 135 15.61 -32.11 11.05
CA PHE A 135 15.04 -32.69 12.26
C PHE A 135 14.34 -34.01 11.93
N ASN A 136 14.46 -34.99 12.83
CA ASN A 136 13.64 -36.20 12.76
C ASN A 136 12.20 -35.83 13.10
N LEU A 137 11.33 -35.74 12.10
CA LEU A 137 9.91 -35.37 12.25
C LEU A 137 8.95 -36.58 12.27
N GLU A 138 9.49 -37.77 12.02
CA GLU A 138 8.73 -39.02 11.92
C GLU A 138 8.40 -39.59 13.30
N ASN A 139 9.29 -39.38 14.28
CA ASN A 139 9.27 -40.06 15.57
C ASN A 139 9.53 -39.09 16.74
N TRP A 140 8.52 -38.30 17.12
CA TRP A 140 8.64 -37.33 18.23
C TRP A 140 8.17 -37.87 19.58
N MET A 141 7.14 -38.71 19.56
CA MET A 141 6.44 -39.24 20.73
C MET A 141 6.78 -40.69 21.03
N VAL A 142 7.67 -41.32 20.26
CA VAL A 142 8.16 -42.67 20.53
C VAL A 142 8.73 -42.71 21.94
N SER A 143 7.94 -43.27 22.85
CA SER A 143 8.37 -43.48 24.22
C SER A 143 9.45 -44.55 24.22
N LEU A 144 10.42 -44.47 25.14
CA LEU A 144 11.40 -45.53 25.37
C LEU A 144 10.75 -46.92 25.55
N GLN A 145 9.46 -46.96 25.91
CA GLN A 145 8.70 -48.17 26.14
C GLN A 145 8.12 -48.77 24.84
N ASP A 146 7.79 -47.96 23.84
CA ASP A 146 7.33 -48.43 22.52
C ASP A 146 8.49 -48.93 21.66
N ALA A 147 9.70 -48.36 21.86
CA ALA A 147 10.93 -48.86 21.26
C ALA A 147 11.20 -50.35 21.62
N GLN A 148 10.67 -50.82 22.75
CA GLN A 148 10.83 -52.20 23.20
C GLN A 148 9.87 -53.18 22.49
N TYR A 149 8.76 -52.71 21.92
CA TYR A 149 7.74 -53.56 21.28
C TYR A 149 7.81 -53.62 19.75
N GLN A 150 8.78 -52.94 19.12
CA GLN A 150 8.99 -52.95 17.66
C GLN A 150 7.70 -52.72 16.84
N LEU A 151 6.75 -51.92 17.34
CA LEU A 151 5.73 -51.39 16.44
C LEU A 151 6.39 -50.29 15.61
N GLU A 152 6.67 -50.60 14.34
CA GLU A 152 7.10 -49.63 13.31
C GLU A 152 5.95 -48.67 12.94
N SER A 153 5.31 -48.05 13.92
CA SER A 153 4.32 -47.00 13.66
C SER A 153 4.99 -45.64 13.81
N GLU A 154 5.36 -45.04 12.68
CA GLU A 154 5.76 -43.64 12.62
C GLU A 154 4.59 -42.78 13.08
N ASP A 155 4.81 -41.95 14.11
CA ASP A 155 3.74 -41.14 14.70
C ASP A 155 3.41 -39.91 13.84
N GLY A 156 4.38 -39.43 13.06
CA GLY A 156 4.30 -38.26 12.21
C GLY A 156 3.90 -36.97 12.95
N VAL A 157 4.01 -36.94 14.28
CA VAL A 157 3.58 -35.82 15.12
C VAL A 157 4.42 -34.58 14.81
N GLY A 158 5.71 -34.77 14.53
CA GLY A 158 6.61 -33.68 14.12
C GLY A 158 6.17 -33.00 12.83
N TRP A 159 5.78 -33.77 11.82
CA TRP A 159 5.27 -33.23 10.55
C TRP A 159 3.98 -32.42 10.73
N ARG A 160 3.05 -32.92 11.56
CA ARG A 160 1.80 -32.21 11.88
C ARG A 160 2.06 -30.91 12.63
N ALA A 161 2.95 -30.95 13.63
CA ALA A 161 3.33 -29.76 14.39
C ALA A 161 4.00 -28.72 13.49
N LEU A 162 4.90 -29.15 12.59
CA LEU A 162 5.54 -28.28 11.60
C LEU A 162 4.51 -27.58 10.71
N GLU A 163 3.57 -28.33 10.13
CA GLU A 163 2.58 -27.77 9.20
C GLU A 163 1.58 -26.84 9.90
N MET A 164 1.16 -27.18 11.12
CA MET A 164 0.27 -26.33 11.91
C MET A 164 0.94 -24.98 12.25
N ASN A 165 2.20 -25.01 12.68
CA ASN A 165 2.97 -23.78 12.93
C ASN A 165 3.15 -22.98 11.64
N TYR A 166 3.59 -23.63 10.56
CA TYR A 166 3.74 -22.98 9.25
C TYR A 166 2.46 -22.29 8.79
N THR A 167 1.31 -22.96 8.92
CA THR A 167 -0.01 -22.42 8.56
C THR A 167 -0.38 -21.22 9.42
N ALA A 168 -0.17 -21.28 10.73
CA ALA A 168 -0.41 -20.17 11.64
C ALA A 168 0.43 -18.92 11.27
N PHE A 169 1.73 -19.10 11.05
CA PHE A 169 2.62 -18.00 10.66
C PHE A 169 2.28 -17.45 9.28
N LYS A 170 1.92 -18.31 8.33
CA LYS A 170 1.43 -17.90 7.01
C LYS A 170 0.17 -17.04 7.13
N GLY A 171 -0.77 -17.40 7.99
CA GLY A 171 -1.97 -16.61 8.27
C GLY A 171 -1.65 -15.22 8.82
N LEU A 172 -0.72 -15.11 9.78
CA LEU A 172 -0.28 -13.82 10.33
C LEU A 172 0.37 -12.93 9.26
N VAL A 173 1.29 -13.50 8.47
CA VAL A 173 1.95 -12.78 7.36
C VAL A 173 0.96 -12.36 6.30
N TRP A 174 -0.07 -13.17 6.04
CA TRP A 174 -1.11 -12.86 5.09
C TRP A 174 -1.94 -11.66 5.51
N ILE A 175 -2.34 -11.55 6.78
CA ILE A 175 -3.03 -10.35 7.31
C ILE A 175 -2.16 -9.10 7.13
N VAL A 176 -0.87 -9.18 7.48
CA VAL A 176 0.06 -8.05 7.32
C VAL A 176 0.22 -7.66 5.85
N ASN A 177 0.27 -8.65 4.96
CA ASN A 177 0.30 -8.40 3.52
C ASN A 177 -1.00 -7.78 3.00
N ALA A 178 -2.17 -8.10 3.58
CA ALA A 178 -3.43 -7.49 3.17
C ALA A 178 -3.43 -5.96 3.45
N VAL A 179 -2.81 -5.52 4.56
CA VAL A 179 -2.70 -4.10 4.92
C VAL A 179 -1.94 -3.28 3.86
N GLU A 180 -1.03 -3.91 3.09
CA GLU A 180 -0.35 -3.28 1.94
C GLU A 180 -1.35 -2.66 0.96
N TRP A 181 -2.44 -3.36 0.67
CA TRP A 181 -3.46 -2.90 -0.26
C TRP A 181 -4.21 -1.67 0.26
N VAL A 182 -4.39 -1.56 1.57
CA VAL A 182 -4.97 -0.38 2.21
C VAL A 182 -4.04 0.81 2.05
N PHE A 183 -2.74 0.63 2.28
CA PHE A 183 -1.76 1.69 2.08
C PHE A 183 -1.69 2.14 0.62
N LEU A 184 -1.69 1.20 -0.32
CA LEU A 184 -1.69 1.48 -1.75
C LEU A 184 -2.97 2.23 -2.18
N ALA A 185 -4.14 1.81 -1.70
CA ALA A 185 -5.40 2.51 -1.91
C ALA A 185 -5.36 3.95 -1.36
N GLY A 186 -4.77 4.13 -0.17
CA GLY A 186 -4.55 5.43 0.44
C GLY A 186 -3.67 6.35 -0.41
N VAL A 187 -2.50 5.85 -0.87
CA VAL A 187 -1.59 6.59 -1.76
C VAL A 187 -2.31 7.05 -3.02
N PHE A 188 -3.00 6.16 -3.72
CA PHE A 188 -3.69 6.52 -4.97
C PHE A 188 -4.86 7.48 -4.76
N THR A 189 -5.64 7.30 -3.69
CA THR A 189 -6.78 8.18 -3.37
C THR A 189 -6.32 9.58 -3.01
N LEU A 190 -5.30 9.71 -2.16
CA LEU A 190 -4.74 11.01 -1.78
C LEU A 190 -4.05 11.69 -2.96
N THR A 191 -3.34 10.92 -3.80
CA THR A 191 -2.76 11.43 -5.06
C THR A 191 -3.85 11.97 -5.96
N PHE A 192 -4.97 11.25 -6.11
CA PHE A 192 -6.09 11.69 -6.91
C PHE A 192 -6.65 13.04 -6.45
N LEU A 193 -6.90 13.18 -5.16
CA LEU A 193 -7.38 14.43 -4.56
C LEU A 193 -6.36 15.56 -4.68
N SER A 194 -5.08 15.28 -4.49
CA SER A 194 -3.99 16.26 -4.60
C SER A 194 -3.87 16.78 -6.04
N VAL A 195 -3.91 15.90 -7.04
CA VAL A 195 -3.85 16.26 -8.46
C VAL A 195 -5.10 17.03 -8.90
N ILE A 196 -6.30 16.70 -8.39
CA ILE A 196 -7.50 17.53 -8.66
C ILE A 196 -7.28 18.97 -8.22
N LYS A 197 -6.76 19.18 -7.00
CA LYS A 197 -6.47 20.52 -6.49
C LYS A 197 -5.37 21.21 -7.29
N TRP A 198 -4.33 20.47 -7.71
CA TRP A 198 -3.27 21.00 -8.57
C TRP A 198 -3.83 21.54 -9.90
N ARG A 199 -4.72 20.77 -10.55
CA ARG A 199 -5.25 21.08 -11.88
C ARG A 199 -6.17 22.30 -11.94
N ILE A 200 -6.62 22.82 -10.79
CA ILE A 200 -7.31 24.13 -10.73
C ILE A 200 -6.38 25.24 -11.22
N HIS A 201 -5.07 25.12 -10.97
CA HIS A 201 -4.09 26.13 -11.36
C HIS A 201 -3.28 25.74 -12.60
N ASP A 202 -3.03 24.45 -12.80
CA ASP A 202 -2.25 23.98 -13.96
C ASP A 202 -2.77 22.63 -14.47
N GLN A 203 -3.40 22.66 -15.64
CA GLN A 203 -4.02 21.49 -16.26
C GLN A 203 -3.03 20.64 -17.08
N THR A 204 -1.82 21.12 -17.31
CA THR A 204 -0.92 20.59 -18.35
C THR A 204 0.16 19.63 -17.82
N THR A 205 0.36 19.59 -16.51
CA THR A 205 1.47 18.84 -15.89
C THR A 205 1.09 17.39 -15.55
N PHE A 206 0.02 17.21 -14.78
CA PHE A 206 -0.50 15.88 -14.44
C PHE A 206 -1.77 15.59 -15.25
N GLY A 207 -1.72 14.52 -16.05
CA GLY A 207 -2.83 14.17 -16.95
C GLY A 207 -4.06 13.63 -16.18
N ALA A 208 -5.26 14.12 -16.53
CA ALA A 208 -6.52 13.67 -15.92
C ALA A 208 -6.73 12.15 -16.03
N LYS A 209 -6.40 11.58 -17.20
CA LYS A 209 -6.55 10.15 -17.49
C LYS A 209 -5.62 9.29 -16.62
N TRP A 210 -4.37 9.72 -16.45
CA TRP A 210 -3.40 9.05 -15.59
C TRP A 210 -3.83 9.08 -14.12
N ASN A 211 -4.36 10.23 -13.67
CA ASN A 211 -4.87 10.38 -12.32
C ASN A 211 -6.10 9.48 -12.06
N ALA A 212 -7.04 9.42 -13.02
CA ALA A 212 -8.20 8.54 -12.96
C ALA A 212 -7.81 7.05 -12.97
N LEU A 213 -6.80 6.67 -13.76
CA LEU A 213 -6.22 5.33 -13.74
C LEU A 213 -5.66 4.99 -12.34
N GLY A 214 -4.95 5.92 -11.71
CA GLY A 214 -4.47 5.75 -10.33
C GLY A 214 -5.60 5.49 -9.33
N LEU A 215 -6.66 6.31 -9.37
CA LEU A 215 -7.83 6.09 -8.53
C LEU A 215 -8.49 4.71 -8.77
N PHE A 216 -8.62 4.31 -10.04
CA PHE A 216 -9.16 2.99 -10.40
C PHE A 216 -8.32 1.85 -9.80
N ILE A 217 -6.99 1.94 -9.87
CA ILE A 217 -6.08 0.98 -9.22
C ILE A 217 -6.27 1.00 -7.70
N GLY A 218 -6.43 2.18 -7.10
CA GLY A 218 -6.69 2.33 -5.67
C GLY A 218 -7.99 1.65 -5.22
N LEU A 219 -9.08 1.81 -6.00
CA LEU A 219 -10.35 1.15 -5.74
C LEU A 219 -10.25 -0.37 -5.86
N ILE A 220 -9.56 -0.88 -6.90
CA ILE A 220 -9.28 -2.32 -7.03
C ILE A 220 -8.46 -2.82 -5.83
N SER A 221 -7.50 -2.04 -5.36
CA SER A 221 -6.68 -2.39 -4.19
C SER A 221 -7.55 -2.51 -2.93
N ALA A 222 -8.50 -1.61 -2.73
CA ALA A 222 -9.45 -1.71 -1.62
C ALA A 222 -10.36 -2.96 -1.74
N VAL A 223 -10.81 -3.30 -2.94
CA VAL A 223 -11.56 -4.54 -3.19
C VAL A 223 -10.70 -5.78 -2.93
N ASN A 224 -9.43 -5.77 -3.35
CA ASN A 224 -8.49 -6.86 -3.07
C ASN A 224 -8.25 -7.03 -1.57
N PHE A 225 -8.11 -5.93 -0.82
CA PHE A 225 -8.04 -5.99 0.64
C PHE A 225 -9.27 -6.69 1.24
N ALA A 226 -10.47 -6.28 0.83
CA ALA A 226 -11.69 -6.90 1.32
C ALA A 226 -11.78 -8.38 0.92
N ALA A 227 -11.41 -8.73 -0.31
CA ALA A 227 -11.39 -10.11 -0.79
C ALA A 227 -10.36 -10.97 -0.07
N GLU A 228 -9.19 -10.41 0.26
CA GLU A 228 -8.23 -11.08 1.12
C GLU A 228 -8.83 -11.26 2.51
N ILE A 229 -9.21 -10.21 3.24
CA ILE A 229 -9.70 -10.34 4.63
C ILE A 229 -10.94 -11.24 4.79
N ILE A 230 -11.89 -11.19 3.85
CA ILE A 230 -13.10 -12.03 3.91
C ILE A 230 -12.72 -13.52 3.84
N GLY A 231 -11.52 -13.85 3.34
CA GLY A 231 -11.04 -15.21 3.27
C GLY A 231 -11.99 -16.00 2.37
N VAL A 232 -11.91 -15.77 1.06
CA VAL A 232 -12.72 -16.49 0.07
C VAL A 232 -12.26 -17.96 -0.03
N GLU A 233 -12.33 -18.66 1.10
CA GLU A 233 -12.10 -20.08 1.25
C GLU A 233 -13.32 -20.80 0.67
N GLY A 234 -13.10 -21.59 -0.37
CA GLY A 234 -14.10 -22.51 -0.92
C GLY A 234 -14.72 -22.12 -2.27
N PHE A 235 -14.67 -20.87 -2.71
CA PHE A 235 -15.22 -20.49 -4.02
C PHE A 235 -14.17 -20.62 -5.13
N ARG A 236 -14.14 -21.80 -5.78
CA ARG A 236 -13.26 -22.07 -6.94
C ARG A 236 -13.40 -21.02 -8.06
N VAL A 237 -14.60 -20.51 -8.29
CA VAL A 237 -14.88 -19.47 -9.30
C VAL A 237 -14.27 -18.14 -8.88
N ALA A 238 -14.39 -17.77 -7.61
CA ALA A 238 -13.84 -16.51 -7.10
C ALA A 238 -12.32 -16.47 -7.21
N TRP A 239 -11.63 -17.61 -7.02
CA TRP A 239 -10.18 -17.70 -7.19
C TRP A 239 -9.72 -17.33 -8.60
N ILE A 240 -10.45 -17.74 -9.64
CA ILE A 240 -10.10 -17.40 -11.04
C ILE A 240 -10.19 -15.89 -11.25
N PHE A 241 -11.26 -15.27 -10.75
CA PHE A 241 -11.42 -13.82 -10.82
C PHE A 241 -10.31 -13.11 -10.04
N VAL A 242 -10.04 -13.52 -8.80
CA VAL A 242 -8.96 -12.96 -7.98
C VAL A 242 -7.62 -13.06 -8.71
N LEU A 243 -7.30 -14.21 -9.31
CA LEU A 243 -6.07 -14.42 -10.08
C LEU A 243 -6.01 -13.50 -11.31
N LEU A 244 -7.11 -13.38 -12.06
CA LEU A 244 -7.19 -12.52 -13.24
C LEU A 244 -7.03 -11.04 -12.87
N TYR A 245 -7.76 -10.58 -11.84
CA TYR A 245 -7.67 -9.20 -11.36
C TYR A 245 -6.31 -8.88 -10.77
N ALA A 246 -5.72 -9.80 -10.01
CA ALA A 246 -4.36 -9.67 -9.52
C ALA A 246 -3.37 -9.59 -10.68
N SER A 247 -3.51 -10.44 -11.70
CA SER A 247 -2.63 -10.45 -12.87
C SER A 247 -2.72 -9.14 -13.67
N LEU A 248 -3.93 -8.68 -13.97
CA LEU A 248 -4.17 -7.43 -14.69
C LEU A 248 -3.60 -6.23 -13.92
N THR A 249 -3.90 -6.14 -12.63
CA THR A 249 -3.47 -5.03 -11.79
C THR A 249 -1.95 -5.03 -11.61
N ARG A 250 -1.36 -6.19 -11.30
CA ARG A 250 0.06 -6.31 -10.96
C ARG A 250 0.99 -6.27 -12.17
N LEU A 251 0.60 -6.92 -13.28
CA LEU A 251 1.47 -7.01 -14.46
C LEU A 251 1.29 -5.83 -15.42
N ILE A 252 0.12 -5.19 -15.45
CA ILE A 252 -0.19 -4.18 -16.47
C ILE A 252 -0.45 -2.83 -15.83
N LEU A 253 -1.49 -2.71 -14.98
CA LEU A 253 -1.97 -1.40 -14.54
C LEU A 253 -0.94 -0.62 -13.72
N ILE A 254 -0.37 -1.24 -12.68
CA ILE A 254 0.60 -0.56 -11.80
C ILE A 254 1.91 -0.24 -12.53
N PRO A 255 2.59 -1.18 -13.24
CA PRO A 255 3.79 -0.85 -14.00
C PRO A 255 3.56 0.26 -15.02
N LEU A 256 2.44 0.23 -15.76
CA LEU A 256 2.08 1.27 -16.71
C LEU A 256 1.90 2.63 -16.02
N TRP A 257 1.20 2.65 -14.89
CA TRP A 257 1.00 3.88 -14.12
C TRP A 257 2.32 4.48 -13.62
N ILE A 258 3.24 3.65 -13.14
CA ILE A 258 4.58 4.06 -12.67
C ILE A 258 5.43 4.59 -13.83
N ILE A 259 5.42 3.93 -14.99
CA ILE A 259 6.15 4.38 -16.18
C ILE A 259 5.65 5.77 -16.61
N ILE A 260 4.33 5.97 -16.67
CA ILE A 260 3.75 7.27 -17.02
C ILE A 260 4.15 8.34 -16.00
N LEU A 261 4.15 8.01 -14.70
CA LEU A 261 4.64 8.92 -13.66
C LEU A 261 6.11 9.32 -13.91
N GLY A 262 6.97 8.37 -14.30
CA GLY A 262 8.37 8.62 -14.63
C GLY A 262 8.59 9.64 -15.74
N PHE A 263 7.64 9.80 -16.68
CA PHE A 263 7.68 10.84 -17.70
C PHE A 263 7.05 12.16 -17.26
N GLN A 264 6.07 12.12 -16.35
CA GLN A 264 5.40 13.33 -15.85
C GLN A 264 6.24 14.09 -14.82
N LEU A 265 7.00 13.39 -13.97
CA LEU A 265 7.84 14.01 -12.93
C LEU A 265 8.83 15.05 -13.50
N PRO A 266 9.68 14.71 -14.50
CA PRO A 266 10.57 15.68 -15.16
C PRO A 266 9.89 16.98 -15.62
N ASN A 267 8.74 16.84 -16.28
CA ASN A 267 7.99 17.94 -16.84
C ASN A 267 7.36 18.82 -15.74
N ALA A 268 6.94 18.20 -14.63
CA ALA A 268 6.44 18.92 -13.47
C ALA A 268 7.55 19.72 -12.79
N THR A 269 8.73 19.13 -12.64
CA THR A 269 9.90 19.79 -12.03
C THR A 269 10.36 20.99 -12.88
N SER A 270 10.43 20.85 -14.21
CA SER A 270 10.87 21.97 -15.07
C SER A 270 9.91 23.16 -14.99
N LYS A 271 8.60 22.92 -15.05
CA LYS A 271 7.60 23.99 -14.96
C LYS A 271 7.59 24.70 -13.61
N GLN A 272 7.86 23.98 -12.52
CA GLN A 272 7.99 24.60 -11.20
C GLN A 272 9.18 25.55 -11.14
N PHE A 273 10.30 25.15 -11.75
CA PHE A 273 11.50 25.99 -11.80
C PHE A 273 11.23 27.27 -12.60
N ASP A 274 10.59 27.16 -13.77
CA ASP A 274 10.23 28.31 -14.60
C ASP A 274 9.27 29.27 -13.88
N SER A 275 8.28 28.72 -13.17
CA SER A 275 7.30 29.52 -12.40
C SER A 275 7.93 30.23 -11.20
N GLY A 276 8.96 29.63 -10.59
CA GLY A 276 9.69 30.23 -9.47
C GLY A 276 10.50 31.46 -9.89
N ILE A 277 11.18 31.39 -11.04
CA ILE A 277 11.99 32.49 -11.57
C ILE A 277 11.10 33.70 -11.91
N VAL A 278 9.96 33.48 -12.56
CA VAL A 278 9.04 34.57 -12.94
C VAL A 278 8.45 35.24 -11.70
N GLY A 279 8.05 34.46 -10.69
CA GLY A 279 7.51 35.02 -9.45
C GLY A 279 8.52 35.82 -8.63
N GLU A 280 9.81 35.45 -8.66
CA GLU A 280 10.88 36.20 -7.99
C GLU A 280 11.20 37.51 -8.71
N LEU A 281 11.14 37.53 -10.04
CA LEU A 281 11.31 38.74 -10.85
C LEU A 281 10.17 39.74 -10.63
N GLU A 282 8.90 39.28 -10.63
CA GLU A 282 7.73 40.15 -10.38
C GLU A 282 7.76 40.78 -8.97
N LEU A 283 8.24 40.06 -7.96
CA LEU A 283 8.41 40.59 -6.59
C LEU A 283 9.55 41.60 -6.48
N SER A 284 10.52 41.57 -7.39
CA SER A 284 11.64 42.51 -7.41
C SER A 284 11.37 43.80 -8.19
N GLU A 285 10.44 43.79 -9.15
CA GLU A 285 10.04 45.00 -9.89
C GLU A 285 9.09 45.91 -9.10
N ASP A 286 8.28 45.38 -8.18
CA ASP A 286 7.31 46.18 -7.39
C ASP A 286 7.94 46.97 -6.23
N HIS A 287 9.28 46.97 -6.11
CA HIS A 287 10.01 47.71 -5.07
C HIS A 287 10.92 48.82 -5.56
N GLN A 288 10.88 49.16 -6.87
CA GLN A 288 11.74 50.21 -7.45
C GLN A 288 11.04 51.51 -7.86
N ASP A 289 9.72 51.64 -7.69
CA ASP A 289 9.06 52.95 -7.77
C ASP A 289 9.19 53.69 -6.44
N GLY A 290 10.42 54.11 -6.16
CA GLY A 290 10.77 55.10 -5.15
C GLY A 290 10.16 56.45 -5.48
N ARG A 291 8.86 56.61 -5.25
CA ARG A 291 8.32 57.91 -4.85
C ARG A 291 8.67 58.10 -3.37
N PRO A 292 9.54 59.06 -3.01
CA PRO A 292 9.68 59.44 -1.62
C PRO A 292 8.31 59.92 -1.13
N SER A 293 7.68 59.16 -0.23
CA SER A 293 6.53 59.64 0.51
C SER A 293 7.01 60.87 1.30
N PRO A 294 6.45 62.07 1.06
CA PRO A 294 6.70 63.19 1.95
C PRO A 294 6.13 62.80 3.29
N PHE A 295 7.02 62.57 4.25
CA PHE A 295 6.66 62.41 5.65
C PHE A 295 6.21 63.79 6.14
N THR A 296 4.94 64.11 5.97
CA THR A 296 4.28 65.22 6.67
C THR A 296 3.94 64.72 8.07
N ILE A 297 4.71 65.18 9.04
CA ILE A 297 4.30 65.22 10.45
C ILE A 297 3.30 66.38 10.52
N ASP A 298 2.02 66.06 10.33
CA ASP A 298 0.95 66.98 10.68
C ASP A 298 0.63 66.71 12.16
N ASP A 299 1.31 67.49 13.02
CA ASP A 299 0.83 67.84 14.34
C ASP A 299 -0.37 68.77 14.14
N ASP A 300 -1.59 68.29 14.34
CA ASP A 300 -2.74 69.15 14.60
C ASP A 300 -3.68 68.44 15.60
N ASP A 301 -3.59 68.93 16.84
CA ASP A 301 -4.64 68.89 17.83
C ASP A 301 -5.90 69.57 17.26
N ASP A 302 -7.07 68.95 17.35
CA ASP A 302 -8.30 69.64 17.77
C ASP A 302 -9.49 68.69 17.95
N GLU A 303 -10.23 68.98 19.01
CA GLU A 303 -11.43 68.31 19.50
C GLU A 303 -12.60 68.39 18.50
N ALA A 304 -13.39 67.32 18.37
CA ALA A 304 -14.85 67.42 18.19
C ALA A 304 -15.56 66.06 18.40
N GLU A 305 -16.57 66.12 19.26
CA GLU A 305 -17.57 65.09 19.55
C GLU A 305 -18.27 64.55 18.28
N GLY A 306 -18.59 63.26 18.28
CA GLY A 306 -19.40 62.65 17.23
C GLY A 306 -19.67 61.17 17.46
N ASP A 307 -20.66 60.88 18.30
CA ASP A 307 -21.31 59.57 18.45
C ASP A 307 -21.64 58.92 17.09
N ILE A 308 -21.01 57.78 16.77
CA ILE A 308 -21.66 56.70 16.00
C ILE A 308 -21.24 55.34 16.58
N GLN A 309 -22.13 54.86 17.43
CA GLN A 309 -22.18 53.53 18.01
C GLN A 309 -22.57 52.51 16.92
N ASN A 310 -21.62 51.73 16.40
CA ASN A 310 -21.91 50.54 15.59
C ASN A 310 -21.19 49.32 16.19
N SER A 311 -21.87 48.71 17.15
CA SER A 311 -21.50 47.42 17.73
C SER A 311 -21.62 46.30 16.67
N PRO A 312 -20.66 45.36 16.62
CA PRO A 312 -20.79 44.16 15.79
C PRO A 312 -21.85 43.23 16.36
N THR A 313 -22.89 42.98 15.56
CA THR A 313 -23.96 42.02 15.85
C THR A 313 -23.39 40.60 15.84
N SER A 314 -23.40 39.96 17.01
CA SER A 314 -23.17 38.53 17.16
C SER A 314 -24.19 37.71 16.34
N PRO A 315 -23.79 36.55 15.77
CA PRO A 315 -24.74 35.63 15.16
C PRO A 315 -25.66 34.98 16.22
N PRO A 316 -26.93 34.67 15.86
CA PRO A 316 -27.91 34.11 16.80
C PRO A 316 -27.60 32.64 17.16
N PRO A 317 -27.72 32.26 18.44
CA PRO A 317 -27.61 30.87 18.89
C PRO A 317 -28.99 30.19 18.85
N GLU A 318 -29.46 29.79 17.67
CA GLU A 318 -30.67 28.95 17.53
C GLU A 318 -30.47 27.87 16.46
N ALA A 319 -29.79 26.78 16.82
CA ALA A 319 -29.84 25.52 16.05
C ALA A 319 -29.42 24.31 16.92
N PHE A 320 -29.99 24.18 18.12
CA PHE A 320 -29.97 22.91 18.86
C PHE A 320 -31.38 22.64 19.39
N SER A 321 -32.26 22.19 18.50
CA SER A 321 -33.47 21.48 18.89
C SER A 321 -33.14 19.99 18.95
N PRO A 322 -33.25 19.32 20.12
CA PRO A 322 -33.21 17.87 20.18
C PRO A 322 -34.53 17.34 19.60
N THR A 323 -34.47 16.74 18.40
CA THR A 323 -35.60 15.98 17.86
C THR A 323 -35.78 14.72 18.72
N ALA A 324 -36.71 14.81 19.68
CA ALA A 324 -37.31 13.65 20.28
C ALA A 324 -38.09 12.88 19.21
N SER A 325 -37.88 11.57 19.11
CA SER A 325 -38.77 10.66 18.40
C SER A 325 -39.13 9.51 19.34
N PRO A 326 -40.41 9.41 19.75
CA PRO A 326 -40.96 8.21 20.35
C PRO A 326 -41.76 7.44 19.30
N SER A 327 -41.45 6.16 19.10
CA SER A 327 -42.45 5.18 18.67
C SER A 327 -41.90 3.77 18.84
N ALA A 328 -42.28 3.17 19.97
CA ALA A 328 -42.30 1.73 20.15
C ALA A 328 -43.35 1.13 19.21
N GLU A 329 -42.92 0.30 18.27
CA GLU A 329 -43.81 -0.58 17.51
C GLU A 329 -43.78 -1.97 18.13
N THR A 330 -44.99 -2.47 18.38
CA THR A 330 -45.33 -3.73 19.02
C THR A 330 -45.02 -4.95 18.15
N PRO A 331 -44.76 -6.13 18.75
CA PRO A 331 -44.62 -7.37 18.01
C PRO A 331 -45.98 -7.89 17.55
N LYS A 332 -46.07 -8.29 16.28
CA LYS A 332 -47.14 -9.14 15.78
C LYS A 332 -46.72 -10.61 15.88
N SER A 333 -47.54 -11.35 16.61
CA SER A 333 -47.84 -12.80 16.62
C SER A 333 -46.82 -13.77 16.04
#